data_AF-A0A141RFE3-F1
#
_entry.id   AF-A0A141RFE3-F1
#
_cell.length_a   1.000
_cell.length_b   1.000
_cell.length_c   1.000
_cell.angle_alpha   90.00
_cell.angle_beta   90.00
_cell.angle_gamma   90.00
#
_symmetry.space_group_name_H-M   'P 1'
#
loop_
_entity.id
_entity.type
_entity.pdbx_description
1 polymer ?
#
loop_
_entity_poly.entity_id
_entity_poly.type
_entity_poly.pdbx_seq_one_letter_code
_entity_poly.pdbx_strand_id
1 'polypeptide(L)'
;MADGLYPVLSWLTWPMSIGKWAVEGIETRAQLLDSDGLLRQSSDPYILMREAYFQRHDFIANGGKLTPADNPNAQAIQDELKDIDSQ
;
A
#
# COMPACT_ATOMS: atom_id res chain seq x y z
N MET A 1 22.51 -4.95 9.22
CA MET A 1 22.72 -6.37 9.58
C MET A 1 21.37 -7.07 9.47
N ALA A 2 21.09 -7.75 8.36
CA ALA A 2 19.87 -8.54 8.14
C ALA A 2 20.09 -10.04 8.43
N ASP A 3 21.35 -10.46 8.55
CA ASP A 3 21.78 -11.86 8.65
C ASP A 3 21.21 -12.62 9.87
N GLY A 4 20.75 -11.91 10.91
CA GLY A 4 20.19 -12.53 12.12
C GLY A 4 18.68 -12.75 12.10
N LEU A 5 17.92 -12.10 11.21
CA LEU A 5 16.45 -12.14 11.24
C LEU A 5 15.89 -13.42 10.59
N TYR A 6 16.66 -14.01 9.67
CA TYR A 6 16.26 -15.20 8.92
C TYR A 6 17.40 -16.24 8.92
N PRO A 7 17.65 -16.91 10.05
CA PRO A 7 18.79 -17.82 10.19
C PRO A 7 18.75 -18.98 9.19
N VAL A 8 17.56 -19.44 8.79
CA VAL A 8 17.39 -20.50 7.77
C VAL A 8 17.84 -20.04 6.37
N LEU A 9 17.66 -18.75 6.03
CA LEU A 9 18.11 -18.21 4.75
C LEU A 9 19.65 -18.19 4.65
N SER A 10 20.36 -18.14 5.79
CA SER A 10 21.83 -18.16 5.79
C SER A 10 22.43 -19.49 5.30
N TRP A 11 21.63 -20.57 5.28
CA TRP A 11 22.05 -21.90 4.82
C TRP A 11 21.90 -22.10 3.32
N LEU A 12 21.37 -21.09 2.61
CA LEU A 12 21.15 -21.15 1.17
C LEU A 12 22.49 -21.09 0.41
N THR A 13 22.76 -22.08 -0.44
CA THR A 13 23.95 -22.05 -1.29
C THR A 13 23.81 -21.01 -2.39
N TRP A 14 24.93 -20.50 -2.93
CA TRP A 14 24.90 -19.44 -3.95
C TRP A 14 23.99 -19.74 -5.17
N PRO A 15 24.01 -20.95 -5.77
CA PRO A 15 23.07 -21.27 -6.85
C PRO A 15 21.60 -21.26 -6.41
N MET A 16 21.34 -21.69 -5.17
CA MET A 16 19.99 -21.77 -4.62
C MET A 16 19.43 -20.37 -4.32
N SER A 17 20.28 -19.41 -3.97
CA SER A 17 19.93 -17.99 -3.87
C SER A 17 19.45 -17.41 -5.20
N ILE A 18 20.05 -17.80 -6.32
CA ILE A 18 19.59 -17.41 -7.66
C ILE A 18 18.20 -18.01 -7.94
N GLY A 19 17.99 -19.28 -7.57
CA GLY A 19 16.68 -19.93 -7.68
C GLY A 19 15.60 -19.21 -6.87
N LYS A 20 15.90 -18.86 -5.60
CA LYS A 20 15.01 -18.06 -4.75
C LYS A 20 14.67 -16.72 -5.40
N TRP A 21 15.66 -15.97 -5.85
CA TRP A 21 15.45 -14.67 -6.51
C TRP A 21 14.54 -14.78 -7.73
N ALA A 22 14.70 -15.84 -8.54
CA ALA A 22 13.85 -16.07 -9.70
C ALA A 22 12.38 -16.32 -9.29
N VAL A 23 12.14 -17.17 -8.28
CA VAL A 23 10.79 -17.45 -7.75
C VAL A 23 10.16 -16.18 -7.16
N GLU A 24 10.91 -15.44 -6.35
CA GLU A 24 10.46 -14.15 -5.79
C GLU A 24 10.12 -13.14 -6.89
N GLY A 25 10.89 -13.13 -7.98
CA GLY A 25 10.60 -12.29 -9.14
C GLY A 25 9.25 -12.63 -9.80
N ILE A 26 8.92 -13.92 -9.92
CA ILE A 26 7.63 -14.37 -10.45
C ILE A 26 6.50 -13.99 -9.49
N GLU A 27 6.67 -14.22 -8.19
CA GLU A 27 5.67 -13.87 -7.18
C GLU A 27 5.40 -12.36 -7.16
N THR A 28 6.46 -11.54 -7.18
CA THR A 28 6.33 -10.08 -7.21
C THR A 28 5.56 -9.63 -8.45
N ARG A 29 5.84 -10.23 -9.61
CA ARG A 29 5.09 -9.94 -10.85
C ARG A 29 3.63 -10.34 -10.73
N ALA A 30 3.32 -11.46 -10.10
CA ALA A 30 1.94 -11.89 -9.87
C ALA A 30 1.19 -10.91 -8.96
N GLN A 31 1.80 -10.47 -7.85
CA GLN A 31 1.19 -9.47 -6.95
C GLN A 31 0.96 -8.12 -7.64
N LEU A 32 1.88 -7.72 -8.53
CA LEU A 32 1.73 -6.49 -9.32
C LEU A 32 0.61 -6.58 -10.37
N LEU A 33 0.26 -7.79 -10.84
CA LEU A 33 -0.79 -7.97 -11.84
C LEU A 33 -2.16 -7.55 -11.31
N ASP A 34 -2.45 -7.83 -10.04
CA ASP A 34 -3.69 -7.39 -9.38
C ASP A 34 -3.76 -5.85 -9.31
N SER A 35 -2.61 -5.19 -9.10
CA SER A 35 -2.51 -3.73 -9.10
C SER A 35 -2.60 -3.14 -10.51
N ASP A 36 -2.11 -3.85 -11.52
CA ASP A 36 -2.20 -3.44 -12.93
C ASP A 36 -3.65 -3.37 -13.40
N GLY A 37 -4.52 -4.28 -12.94
CA GLY A 37 -5.96 -4.22 -13.21
C GLY A 37 -6.60 -2.90 -12.76
N LEU A 38 -6.25 -2.44 -11.55
CA LEU A 38 -6.75 -1.16 -11.00
C LEU A 38 -6.25 0.04 -11.82
N LEU A 39 -4.99 0.01 -12.26
CA LEU A 39 -4.45 1.06 -13.13
C LEU A 39 -5.11 1.08 -14.49
N ARG A 40 -5.32 -0.08 -15.10
CA ARG A 40 -5.96 -0.22 -16.42
C ARG A 40 -7.43 0.19 -16.42
N GLN A 41 -8.12 0.03 -15.28
CA GLN A 41 -9.51 0.45 -15.12
C GLN A 41 -9.65 1.95 -14.76
N SER A 42 -8.58 2.59 -14.31
CA SER A 42 -8.58 4.03 -14.08
C SER A 42 -8.74 4.81 -15.39
N SER A 43 -9.54 5.86 -15.37
CA SER A 43 -9.67 6.78 -16.51
C SER A 43 -8.38 7.56 -16.79
N ASP A 44 -7.53 7.77 -15.77
CA ASP A 44 -6.22 8.40 -15.90
C ASP A 44 -5.21 7.75 -14.92
N PRO A 45 -4.38 6.81 -15.40
CA PRO A 45 -3.43 6.11 -14.56
C PRO A 45 -2.31 7.01 -13.99
N TYR A 46 -1.90 8.04 -14.73
CA TYR A 46 -0.83 8.94 -14.30
C TYR A 46 -1.28 9.83 -13.15
N ILE A 47 -2.48 10.41 -13.28
CA ILE A 47 -3.05 11.27 -12.23
C ILE A 47 -3.30 10.46 -10.96
N LEU A 48 -3.82 9.23 -11.08
CA LEU A 48 -4.03 8.34 -9.94
C LEU A 48 -2.72 8.05 -9.20
N MET A 49 -1.66 7.68 -9.92
CA MET A 49 -0.36 7.39 -9.30
C MET A 49 0.27 8.62 -8.65
N ARG A 50 0.15 9.78 -9.31
CA ARG A 50 0.64 11.05 -8.77
C ARG A 50 -0.06 11.41 -7.46
N GLU A 51 -1.38 11.28 -7.41
CA GLU A 51 -2.17 11.59 -6.21
C GLU A 51 -1.81 10.64 -5.07
N ALA A 52 -1.77 9.33 -5.33
CA ALA A 52 -1.38 8.33 -4.34
C ALA A 52 0.04 8.57 -3.79
N TYR A 53 0.97 9.01 -4.65
CA TYR A 53 2.33 9.38 -4.22
C TYR A 53 2.32 10.55 -3.23
N PHE A 54 1.62 11.65 -3.56
CA PHE A 54 1.55 12.80 -2.68
C PHE A 54 0.81 12.50 -1.39
N GLN A 55 -0.31 11.77 -1.44
CA GLN A 55 -1.03 11.34 -0.24
C GLN A 55 -0.13 10.54 0.71
N ARG A 56 0.66 9.58 0.19
CA ARG A 56 1.62 8.82 0.99
C ARG A 56 2.73 9.70 1.53
N HIS A 57 3.25 10.62 0.72
CA HIS A 57 4.33 11.51 1.12
C HIS A 57 3.87 12.44 2.26
N ASP A 58 2.69 13.04 2.12
CA ASP A 58 2.07 13.88 3.14
C ASP A 58 1.76 13.09 4.41
N PHE A 59 1.29 11.85 4.31
CA PHE A 59 1.08 10.97 5.47
C PHE A 59 2.37 10.75 6.26
N ILE A 60 3.49 10.49 5.57
CA ILE A 60 4.80 10.31 6.19
C ILE A 60 5.29 11.64 6.79
N ALA A 61 5.12 12.75 6.09
CA ALA A 61 5.53 14.09 6.55
C ALA A 61 4.75 14.53 7.81
N ASN A 62 3.47 14.14 7.92
CA ASN A 62 2.62 14.39 9.08
C ASN A 62 2.82 13.37 10.23
N GLY A 63 3.86 12.52 10.14
CA GLY A 63 4.18 11.55 11.19
C GLY A 63 3.17 10.43 11.32
N GLY A 64 2.50 10.06 10.23
CA GLY A 64 1.48 9.01 10.20
C GLY A 64 0.12 9.44 10.77
N LYS A 65 -0.09 10.74 10.98
CA LYS A 65 -1.37 11.29 11.37
C LYS A 65 -2.13 11.75 10.14
N LEU A 66 -3.37 11.30 10.00
CA LEU A 66 -4.28 11.78 8.98
C LEU A 66 -4.84 13.12 9.45
N THR A 67 -4.62 14.20 8.69
CA THR A 67 -5.41 15.42 8.86
C THR A 67 -6.80 15.13 8.29
N PRO A 68 -7.87 15.20 9.10
CA PRO A 68 -9.22 15.06 8.57
C PRO A 68 -9.41 16.09 7.46
N ALA A 69 -9.94 15.66 6.32
CA ALA A 69 -10.38 16.62 5.30
C ALA A 69 -11.43 17.51 5.96
N ASP A 70 -11.19 18.82 5.97
CA ASP A 70 -12.13 19.80 6.50
C ASP A 70 -13.35 19.83 5.57
N ASN A 71 -14.32 18.94 5.83
CA ASN A 71 -15.54 18.85 5.05
C ASN A 71 -16.56 19.82 5.67
N PRO A 72 -16.94 20.90 4.96
CA PRO A 72 -17.90 21.88 5.48
C PRO A 72 -19.28 21.27 5.80
N ASN A 73 -19.59 20.11 5.21
CA ASN A 73 -20.81 19.34 5.48
C ASN A 73 -20.64 18.28 6.58
N ALA A 74 -19.45 18.12 7.18
CA ALA A 74 -19.20 17.11 8.21
C ALA A 74 -20.11 17.25 9.44
N GLN A 75 -20.52 18.48 9.77
CA GLN A 75 -21.45 18.72 10.86
C GLN A 75 -22.88 18.28 10.52
N ALA A 76 -23.28 18.39 9.25
CA ALA A 76 -24.63 18.02 8.81
C ALA A 76 -24.84 16.50 8.77
N ILE A 77 -23.78 15.73 8.55
CA ILE A 77 -23.82 14.26 8.42
C ILE A 77 -23.51 13.57 9.78
N GLN A 78 -23.03 14.32 10.78
CA GLN A 78 -22.62 13.77 12.08
C GLN A 78 -23.76 13.12 12.86
N ASP A 79 -24.97 13.67 12.79
CA ASP A 79 -26.13 13.12 13.50
C ASP A 79 -26.61 11.82 12.83
N GLU A 80 -26.58 11.73 11.49
CA GLU A 80 -26.90 10.50 10.75
C GLU A 80 -25.89 9.37 11.04
N LEU A 81 -24.60 9.70 11.17
CA LEU A 81 -23.56 8.72 11.48
C LEU A 81 -23.71 8.11 12.89
N LYS A 82 -24.13 8.92 13.87
CA LYS A 82 -24.37 8.44 15.25
C LYS A 82 -25.53 7.45 15.32
N ASP A 83 -26.58 7.66 14.54
CA ASP A 83 -27.71 6.74 14.46
C ASP A 83 -27.32 5.39 13.85
N ILE A 84 -26.38 5.39 12.88
CA ILE A 84 -25.84 4.18 12.25
C ILE A 84 -24.97 3.37 13.23
N ASP A 85 -24.10 4.02 14.00
CA ASP A 85 -23.24 3.37 15.00
C ASP A 85 -24.02 2.82 16.22
N SER A 86 -25.30 3.19 16.35
CA SER A 86 -26.17 2.78 17.45
C SER A 86 -26.98 1.50 17.18
N GLN A 87 -26.88 0.91 15.98
CA GLN A 87 -27.49 -0.38 15.60
C GLN A 87 -26.50 -1.53 15.72
#